data_AF-A0A9E2VBG2-F1
#
_entry.id   AF-A0A9E2VBG2-F1
#
_cell.length_a   1.000
_cell.length_b   1.000
_cell.length_c   1.000
_cell.angle_alpha   90.00
_cell.angle_beta   90.00
_cell.angle_gamma   90.00
#
_symmetry.space_group_name_H-M   'P 1'
#
loop_
_entity.id
_entity.type
_entity.pdbx_description
1 polymer ?
#
loop_
_entity_poly.entity_id
_entity_poly.type
_entity_poly.pdbx_seq_one_letter_code
_entity_poly.pdbx_strand_id
1 'polypeptide(L)'
;MEEVGQPNPLKFRIFYYFASHKVFLKRLGFFLIILLSVYLYGYSAYHLTNYFLGSREYEAMIRELARDSFKFHEYFELHQPKPLIILETAALPGVSGKYDFVAQVQNPNPKWLARRVSYRFVWPGGTFEDDEEDFILPGEETYLLALNKEVSGQVLSPKIEFVNISWQRVKKLIEISDKDFIISDVEFISGWDITTLNGAKAPSRVKFKVRNNTFYNFWEAGFKVVLIRYQDVVGLHYGAAPQFKSGETISPEVIWLDEVPTPTEIKIEPAIDYLTSENYMPRESSEGELK
;
A
#
# COMPACT_ATOMS: atom_id res chain seq x y z
N MET A 1 -22.72 -30.07 80.19
CA MET A 1 -21.97 -31.34 80.34
C MET A 1 -21.17 -31.50 79.07
N GLU A 2 -19.91 -31.09 79.10
CA GLU A 2 -19.03 -31.03 77.93
C GLU A 2 -17.90 -32.03 78.20
N GLU A 3 -17.81 -33.07 77.37
CA GLU A 3 -16.79 -34.12 77.47
C GLU A 3 -15.41 -33.51 77.26
N VAL A 4 -14.61 -33.44 78.33
CA VAL A 4 -13.19 -33.13 78.25
C VAL A 4 -12.51 -34.34 77.60
N GLY A 5 -12.32 -34.24 76.29
CA GLY A 5 -11.63 -35.24 75.48
C GLY A 5 -10.26 -35.59 76.06
N GLN A 6 -10.02 -36.89 76.25
CA GLN A 6 -8.77 -37.40 76.78
C GLN A 6 -7.57 -36.87 75.98
N PRO A 7 -6.47 -36.45 76.65
CA PRO A 7 -5.30 -35.92 75.97
C PRO A 7 -4.67 -37.01 75.09
N ASN A 8 -4.56 -36.72 73.80
CA ASN A 8 -4.01 -37.63 72.80
C ASN A 8 -2.54 -37.99 73.16
N PRO A 9 -2.22 -39.25 73.50
CA PRO A 9 -0.94 -39.67 74.07
C PRO A 9 0.26 -39.45 73.12
N LEU A 10 0.00 -39.33 71.81
CA LEU A 10 1.00 -39.00 70.80
C LEU A 10 1.56 -37.58 70.97
N LYS A 11 0.71 -36.59 71.27
CA LYS A 11 1.15 -35.19 71.41
C LYS A 11 2.07 -35.02 72.62
N PHE A 12 1.76 -35.66 73.75
CA PHE A 12 2.59 -35.62 74.94
C PHE A 12 3.95 -36.31 74.75
N ARG A 13 3.99 -37.46 74.06
CA ARG A 13 5.24 -38.15 73.73
C ARG A 13 6.14 -37.33 72.82
N ILE A 14 5.58 -36.67 71.80
CA ILE A 14 6.33 -35.81 70.88
C ILE A 14 6.92 -34.62 71.66
N PHE A 15 6.13 -33.95 72.51
CA PHE A 15 6.60 -32.82 73.31
C PHE A 15 7.69 -33.21 74.32
N TYR A 16 7.52 -34.35 75.02
CA TYR A 16 8.51 -34.81 75.99
C TYR A 16 9.82 -35.25 75.32
N TYR A 17 9.74 -35.92 74.16
CA TYR A 17 10.89 -36.32 73.35
C TYR A 17 11.65 -35.10 72.78
N PHE A 18 10.92 -34.09 72.31
CA PHE A 18 11.50 -32.81 71.88
C PHE A 18 12.19 -32.09 73.04
N ALA A 19 11.62 -32.15 74.25
CA ALA A 19 12.17 -31.52 75.43
C ALA A 19 13.43 -32.23 75.95
N SER A 20 13.49 -33.56 75.90
CA SER A 20 14.63 -34.35 76.36
C SER A 20 15.79 -34.39 75.35
N HIS A 21 15.52 -34.27 74.05
CA HIS A 21 16.53 -34.36 72.97
C HIS A 21 16.87 -33.01 72.32
N LYS A 22 16.61 -31.87 72.99
CA LYS A 22 16.90 -30.51 72.46
C LYS A 22 18.33 -30.34 71.94
N VAL A 23 19.32 -30.94 72.60
CA VAL A 23 20.73 -30.88 72.20
C VAL A 23 20.99 -31.71 70.92
N PHE A 24 20.37 -32.88 70.80
CA PHE A 24 20.46 -33.73 69.62
C PHE A 24 19.77 -33.07 68.41
N LEU A 25 18.57 -32.51 68.59
CA LEU A 25 17.84 -31.78 67.54
C LEU A 25 18.61 -30.55 67.04
N LYS A 26 19.26 -29.80 67.94
CA LYS A 26 20.14 -28.69 67.54
C LYS A 26 21.32 -29.18 66.72
N ARG A 27 22.00 -30.26 67.15
CA ARG A 27 23.14 -30.83 66.44
C ARG A 27 22.75 -31.37 65.05
N LEU A 28 21.59 -32.01 64.94
CA LEU A 28 21.02 -32.48 63.67
C LEU A 28 20.68 -31.30 62.74
N GLY A 29 20.08 -30.24 63.28
CA GLY A 29 19.78 -29.02 62.51
C GLY A 29 21.05 -28.37 61.94
N PHE A 30 22.10 -28.24 62.75
CA PHE A 30 23.40 -27.74 62.27
C PHE A 30 23.98 -28.63 61.16
N PHE A 31 23.90 -29.95 61.31
CA PHE A 31 24.37 -30.89 60.29
C PHE A 31 23.59 -30.76 58.97
N LEU A 32 22.26 -30.62 59.03
CA LEU A 32 21.41 -30.41 57.86
C LEU A 32 21.72 -29.08 57.14
N ILE A 33 21.99 -28.01 57.90
CA ILE A 33 22.37 -26.70 57.32
C ILE A 33 23.73 -26.77 56.62
N ILE A 34 24.69 -27.52 57.19
CA ILE A 34 25.99 -27.75 56.56
C ILE A 34 25.82 -28.53 55.26
N LEU A 35 25.05 -29.62 55.26
CA LEU A 35 24.74 -30.39 54.05
C LEU A 35 24.05 -29.53 52.98
N LEU A 36 23.07 -28.73 53.36
CA LEU A 36 22.36 -27.83 52.45
C LEU A 36 23.30 -26.79 51.85
N SER A 37 24.18 -26.21 52.66
CA SER A 37 25.21 -25.27 52.19
C SER A 37 26.12 -25.91 51.16
N VAL A 38 26.67 -27.10 51.45
CA VAL A 38 27.53 -27.84 50.53
C VAL A 38 26.81 -28.14 49.22
N TYR A 39 25.54 -28.56 49.29
CA TYR A 39 24.73 -28.82 48.11
C TYR A 39 24.52 -27.56 47.26
N LEU A 40 24.14 -26.43 47.88
CA LEU A 40 23.94 -25.16 47.18
C LEU A 40 25.23 -24.63 46.53
N TYR A 41 26.35 -24.70 47.23
CA TYR A 41 27.65 -24.30 46.67
C TYR A 41 28.08 -25.22 45.53
N GLY A 42 27.90 -26.53 45.67
CA GLY A 42 28.19 -27.51 44.61
C GLY A 42 27.33 -27.28 43.37
N TYR A 43 26.02 -27.08 43.55
CA TYR A 43 25.07 -26.79 42.48
C TYR A 43 25.42 -25.48 41.75
N SER A 44 25.70 -24.42 42.51
CA SER A 44 26.10 -23.13 41.95
C SER A 44 27.41 -23.25 41.15
N ALA A 45 28.43 -23.91 41.70
CA ALA A 45 29.71 -24.12 41.02
C ALA A 45 29.55 -24.93 39.72
N TYR A 46 28.70 -25.98 39.73
CA TYR A 46 28.39 -26.76 38.53
C TYR A 46 27.76 -25.90 37.43
N HIS A 47 26.74 -25.10 37.78
CA HIS A 47 26.08 -24.22 36.81
C HIS A 47 26.98 -23.10 36.30
N LEU A 48 27.81 -22.51 37.17
CA LEU A 48 28.78 -21.49 36.77
C LEU A 48 29.77 -22.07 35.77
N THR A 49 30.29 -23.27 36.03
CA THR A 49 31.25 -23.94 35.15
C THR A 49 30.64 -24.24 33.78
N ASN A 50 29.42 -24.77 33.73
CA ASN A 50 28.69 -24.99 32.48
C ASN A 50 28.40 -23.69 31.73
N TYR A 51 28.05 -22.61 32.44
CA TYR A 51 27.84 -21.29 31.82
C TYR A 51 29.13 -20.74 31.19
N PHE A 52 30.27 -20.84 31.88
CA PHE A 52 31.57 -20.39 31.36
C PHE A 52 32.11 -21.27 30.23
N LEU A 53 31.73 -22.56 30.18
CA LEU A 53 32.08 -23.45 29.06
C LEU A 53 31.17 -23.19 27.84
N GLY A 54 29.86 -23.03 28.05
CA GLY A 54 28.88 -22.77 26.98
C GLY A 54 28.95 -21.35 26.40
N SER A 55 29.53 -20.38 27.11
CA SER A 55 29.69 -19.01 26.60
C SER A 55 30.59 -18.95 25.36
N ARG A 56 31.59 -19.85 25.24
CA ARG A 56 32.45 -19.91 24.05
C ARG A 56 31.73 -20.38 22.81
N GLU A 57 30.85 -21.38 22.95
CA GLU A 57 29.99 -21.88 21.86
C GLU A 57 28.95 -20.83 21.48
N TYR A 58 28.34 -20.17 22.48
CA TYR A 58 27.42 -19.06 22.24
C TYR A 58 28.08 -17.89 21.52
N GLU A 59 29.28 -17.47 21.96
CA GLU A 59 30.03 -16.42 21.26
C GLU A 59 30.48 -16.87 19.87
N ALA A 60 30.82 -18.15 19.67
CA ALA A 60 31.15 -18.68 18.34
C ALA A 60 29.93 -18.62 17.42
N MET A 61 28.75 -19.02 17.89
CA MET A 61 27.48 -18.92 17.16
C MET A 61 27.12 -17.47 16.83
N ILE A 62 27.27 -16.53 17.78
CA ILE A 62 27.05 -15.09 17.53
C ILE A 62 28.08 -14.53 16.54
N ARG A 63 29.35 -14.95 16.61
CA ARG A 63 30.37 -14.59 15.63
C ARG A 63 30.10 -15.18 14.25
N GLU A 64 29.48 -16.35 14.17
CA GLU A 64 29.05 -16.99 12.93
C GLU A 64 27.86 -16.24 12.32
N LEU A 65 26.84 -15.88 13.11
CA LEU A 65 25.75 -14.97 12.74
C LEU A 65 26.22 -13.56 12.33
N ALA A 66 27.36 -13.10 12.84
CA ALA A 66 27.96 -11.81 12.48
C ALA A 66 28.94 -11.90 11.30
N ARG A 67 29.55 -13.07 11.05
CA ARG A 67 30.43 -13.36 9.89
C ARG A 67 29.62 -13.66 8.64
N ASP A 68 28.55 -14.44 8.77
CA ASP A 68 27.40 -14.37 7.88
C ASP A 68 26.67 -13.07 8.23
N SER A 69 27.32 -11.95 7.97
CA SER A 69 26.60 -10.74 7.65
C SER A 69 25.71 -11.14 6.48
N PHE A 70 24.46 -11.51 6.80
CA PHE A 70 23.37 -11.56 5.84
C PHE A 70 23.64 -10.39 4.93
N LYS A 71 23.85 -10.64 3.64
CA LYS A 71 24.33 -9.63 2.70
C LYS A 71 23.23 -8.60 2.48
N PHE A 72 22.93 -7.83 3.52
CA PHE A 72 21.80 -6.94 3.62
C PHE A 72 21.94 -5.90 2.53
N HIS A 73 23.16 -5.44 2.28
CA HIS A 73 23.46 -4.53 1.17
C HIS A 73 23.08 -5.14 -0.19
N GLU A 74 23.58 -6.33 -0.54
CA GLU A 74 23.22 -7.00 -1.82
C GLU A 74 21.71 -7.32 -1.89
N TYR A 75 21.09 -7.71 -0.77
CA TYR A 75 19.64 -7.93 -0.69
C TYR A 75 18.84 -6.64 -0.89
N PHE A 76 19.28 -5.51 -0.30
CA PHE A 76 18.65 -4.22 -0.49
C PHE A 76 18.80 -3.75 -1.93
N GLU A 77 20.00 -3.82 -2.52
CA GLU A 77 20.25 -3.45 -3.91
C GLU A 77 19.39 -4.28 -4.89
N LEU A 78 19.27 -5.59 -4.67
CA LEU A 78 18.46 -6.48 -5.52
C LEU A 78 16.94 -6.23 -5.39
N HIS A 79 16.50 -5.61 -4.29
CA HIS A 79 15.09 -5.33 -4.01
C HIS A 79 14.71 -3.86 -4.13
N GLN A 80 15.61 -2.99 -4.58
CA GLN A 80 15.28 -1.59 -4.90
C GLN A 80 14.28 -1.51 -6.06
N PRO A 81 13.43 -0.47 -6.08
CA PRO A 81 12.55 -0.23 -7.21
C PRO A 81 13.36 0.10 -8.47
N LYS A 82 13.01 -0.55 -9.57
CA LYS A 82 13.50 -0.22 -10.92
C LYS A 82 12.83 1.06 -11.40
N PRO A 83 13.48 1.85 -12.27
CA PRO A 83 12.87 3.02 -12.89
C PRO A 83 11.58 2.68 -13.64
N LEU A 84 10.68 3.66 -13.74
CA LEU A 84 9.49 3.57 -14.58
C LEU A 84 9.89 3.48 -16.06
N ILE A 85 9.13 2.73 -16.84
CA ILE A 85 9.37 2.55 -18.28
C ILE A 85 8.43 3.50 -19.03
N ILE A 86 8.99 4.35 -19.88
CA ILE A 86 8.21 5.23 -20.76
C ILE A 86 7.99 4.47 -22.07
N LEU A 87 6.72 4.23 -22.42
CA LEU A 87 6.34 3.49 -23.62
C LEU A 87 6.12 4.44 -24.79
N GLU A 88 5.29 5.46 -24.59
CA GLU A 88 4.91 6.43 -25.62
C GLU A 88 4.70 7.82 -25.02
N THR A 89 4.97 8.87 -25.79
CA THR A 89 4.66 10.26 -25.42
C THR A 89 4.05 10.99 -26.61
N ALA A 90 2.97 11.74 -26.38
CA ALA A 90 2.30 12.52 -27.40
C ALA A 90 1.82 13.87 -26.85
N ALA A 91 1.62 14.82 -27.76
CA ALA A 91 1.02 16.12 -27.48
C ALA A 91 -0.05 16.38 -28.54
N LEU A 92 -1.26 16.66 -28.07
CA LEU A 92 -2.44 16.90 -28.89
C LEU A 92 -2.71 18.40 -28.89
N PRO A 93 -2.81 19.05 -30.06
CA PRO A 93 -3.25 20.44 -30.12
C PRO A 93 -4.73 20.54 -29.75
N GLY A 94 -5.07 21.44 -28.84
CA GLY A 94 -6.44 21.82 -28.47
C GLY A 94 -6.79 23.26 -28.87
N VAL A 95 -7.94 23.77 -28.41
CA VAL A 95 -8.41 25.13 -28.72
C VAL A 95 -7.41 26.20 -28.24
N SER A 96 -7.29 27.29 -29.00
CA SER A 96 -6.66 28.54 -28.55
C SER A 96 -5.18 28.41 -28.15
N GLY A 97 -4.43 27.53 -28.81
CA GLY A 97 -2.98 27.36 -28.56
C GLY A 97 -2.65 26.56 -27.30
N LYS A 98 -3.63 25.80 -26.79
CA LYS A 98 -3.44 24.88 -25.68
C LYS A 98 -3.12 23.48 -26.21
N TYR A 99 -2.46 22.69 -25.40
CA TYR A 99 -2.10 21.30 -25.72
C TYR A 99 -2.44 20.37 -24.56
N ASP A 100 -2.86 19.17 -24.91
CA ASP A 100 -2.98 18.04 -23.99
C ASP A 100 -1.78 17.12 -24.19
N PHE A 101 -1.03 16.86 -23.13
CA PHE A 101 0.12 15.96 -23.16
C PHE A 101 -0.23 14.63 -22.52
N VAL A 102 0.33 13.56 -23.06
CA VAL A 102 0.22 12.21 -22.52
C VAL A 102 1.56 11.50 -22.57
N ALA A 103 1.85 10.74 -21.52
CA ALA A 103 2.87 9.71 -21.51
C ALA A 103 2.27 8.40 -21.07
N GLN A 104 2.40 7.35 -21.89
CA GLN A 104 2.12 5.99 -21.45
C GLN A 104 3.33 5.47 -20.68
N VAL A 105 3.11 5.08 -19.43
CA VAL A 105 4.16 4.69 -18.49
C VAL A 105 3.81 3.37 -17.83
N GLN A 106 4.81 2.53 -17.64
CA GLN A 106 4.69 1.25 -16.95
C GLN A 106 5.54 1.24 -15.68
N ASN A 107 4.97 0.75 -14.58
CA ASN A 107 5.70 0.43 -13.36
C ASN A 107 6.15 -1.05 -13.38
N PRO A 108 7.43 -1.35 -13.69
CA PRO A 108 7.89 -2.74 -13.79
C PRO A 108 8.05 -3.43 -12.43
N ASN A 109 7.70 -2.75 -11.33
CA ASN A 109 7.94 -3.24 -9.99
C ASN A 109 6.66 -3.86 -9.39
N PRO A 110 6.59 -5.20 -9.22
CA PRO A 110 5.39 -5.86 -8.72
C PRO A 110 5.14 -5.66 -7.23
N LYS A 111 6.07 -5.02 -6.49
CA LYS A 111 5.98 -4.83 -5.02
C LYS A 111 6.23 -3.39 -4.60
N TRP A 112 6.37 -2.48 -5.56
CA TRP A 112 6.66 -1.08 -5.28
C TRP A 112 5.62 -0.21 -5.97
N LEU A 113 4.88 0.53 -5.16
CA LEU A 113 4.00 1.60 -5.59
C LEU A 113 4.85 2.85 -5.82
N ALA A 114 4.68 3.50 -6.96
CA ALA A 114 5.13 4.87 -7.13
C ALA A 114 4.06 5.78 -6.52
N ARG A 115 4.20 6.10 -5.23
CA ARG A 115 3.17 6.75 -4.40
C ARG A 115 2.94 8.20 -4.79
N ARG A 116 4.02 8.89 -5.13
CA ARG A 116 3.99 10.25 -5.66
C ARG A 116 5.00 10.32 -6.80
N VAL A 117 4.49 10.47 -8.00
CA VAL A 117 5.25 10.69 -9.23
C VAL A 117 5.07 12.14 -9.58
N SER A 118 6.10 12.94 -9.35
CA SER A 118 6.16 14.33 -9.81
C SER A 118 6.87 14.37 -11.16
N TYR A 119 6.19 14.90 -12.17
CA TYR A 119 6.67 14.86 -13.55
C TYR A 119 6.28 16.11 -14.32
N ARG A 120 7.01 16.36 -15.41
CA ARG A 120 6.68 17.43 -16.36
C ARG A 120 6.97 16.99 -17.78
N PHE A 121 6.30 17.62 -18.72
CA PHE A 121 6.58 17.43 -20.14
C PHE A 121 7.59 18.45 -20.64
N VAL A 122 8.53 17.98 -21.44
CA VAL A 122 9.59 18.76 -22.07
C VAL A 122 9.56 18.52 -23.58
N TRP A 123 9.81 19.56 -24.37
CA TRP A 123 9.88 19.47 -25.83
C TRP A 123 10.94 20.43 -26.39
N PRO A 124 11.36 20.26 -27.66
CA PRO A 124 12.21 21.23 -28.32
C PRO A 124 11.48 22.58 -28.40
N GLY A 125 11.89 23.53 -27.58
CA GLY A 125 11.28 24.87 -27.49
C GLY A 125 10.68 25.22 -26.14
N GLY A 126 10.58 24.28 -25.19
CA GLY A 126 10.09 24.60 -23.85
C GLY A 126 9.95 23.42 -22.89
N THR A 127 9.68 23.79 -21.64
CA THR A 127 9.26 22.90 -20.56
C THR A 127 8.20 23.63 -19.74
N PHE A 128 7.34 22.90 -19.07
CA PHE A 128 6.52 23.48 -18.01
C PHE A 128 7.36 23.76 -16.76
N GLU A 129 7.04 24.86 -16.06
CA GLU A 129 7.63 25.20 -14.76
C GLU A 129 6.95 24.41 -13.64
N ASP A 130 5.63 24.23 -13.74
CA ASP A 130 4.85 23.44 -12.79
C ASP A 130 4.97 21.95 -13.08
N ASP A 131 5.16 21.18 -12.01
CA ASP A 131 5.17 19.73 -12.05
C ASP A 131 3.74 19.21 -11.82
N GLU A 132 3.36 18.19 -12.58
CA GLU A 132 2.16 17.39 -12.34
C GLU A 132 2.46 16.30 -11.31
N GLU A 133 1.44 15.87 -10.57
CA GLU A 133 1.54 14.76 -9.63
C GLU A 133 0.55 13.65 -9.99
N ASP A 134 1.01 12.40 -9.91
CA ASP A 134 0.15 11.22 -10.01
C ASP A 134 0.74 10.07 -9.16
N PHE A 135 0.07 8.93 -9.14
CA PHE A 135 0.55 7.67 -8.57
C PHE A 135 0.51 6.58 -9.64
N ILE A 136 1.33 5.54 -9.47
CA ILE A 136 1.32 4.38 -10.38
C ILE A 136 1.42 3.10 -9.57
N LEU A 137 0.41 2.25 -9.72
CA LEU A 137 0.29 1.00 -8.98
C LEU A 137 1.42 0.02 -9.39
N PRO A 138 1.76 -0.94 -8.51
CA PRO A 138 2.76 -1.95 -8.82
C PRO A 138 2.36 -2.80 -10.03
N GLY A 139 3.21 -2.90 -11.05
CA GLY A 139 2.94 -3.69 -12.25
C GLY A 139 1.97 -3.05 -13.24
N GLU A 140 1.45 -1.86 -12.96
CA GLU A 140 0.47 -1.17 -13.79
C GLU A 140 1.11 -0.51 -15.00
N GLU A 141 0.38 -0.52 -16.10
CA GLU A 141 0.59 0.32 -17.28
C GLU A 141 -0.55 1.34 -17.30
N THR A 142 -0.23 2.63 -17.30
CA THR A 142 -1.22 3.72 -17.24
C THR A 142 -0.73 4.94 -18.03
N TYR A 143 -1.60 5.94 -18.15
CA TYR A 143 -1.32 7.21 -18.81
C TYR A 143 -1.13 8.34 -17.79
N LEU A 144 -0.02 9.06 -17.90
CA LEU A 144 0.22 10.32 -17.19
C LEU A 144 -0.20 11.48 -18.09
N LEU A 145 -0.99 12.41 -17.56
CA LEU A 145 -1.69 13.44 -18.34
C LEU A 145 -1.32 14.84 -17.86
N ALA A 146 -1.11 15.76 -18.79
CA ALA A 146 -1.11 17.19 -18.51
C ALA A 146 -2.08 17.89 -19.48
N LEU A 147 -3.29 18.16 -19.01
CA LEU A 147 -4.39 18.65 -19.83
C LEU A 147 -4.42 20.18 -19.89
N ASN A 148 -4.87 20.72 -21.02
CA ASN A 148 -5.19 22.13 -21.25
C ASN A 148 -4.02 23.09 -20.98
N LYS A 149 -2.79 22.66 -21.30
CA LYS A 149 -1.57 23.40 -21.03
C LYS A 149 -1.31 24.47 -22.09
N GLU A 150 -1.03 25.69 -21.66
CA GLU A 150 -0.72 26.79 -22.56
C GLU A 150 0.72 26.66 -23.07
N VAL A 151 0.89 26.64 -24.40
CA VAL A 151 2.19 26.51 -25.03
C VAL A 151 2.41 27.64 -26.04
N SER A 152 3.57 28.27 -25.95
CA SER A 152 4.01 29.23 -26.96
C SER A 152 4.66 28.49 -28.13
N GLY A 153 3.91 28.29 -29.21
CA GLY A 153 4.40 27.68 -30.45
C GLY A 153 3.97 26.22 -30.65
N GLN A 154 4.68 25.52 -31.54
CA GLN A 154 4.37 24.13 -31.89
C GLN A 154 5.13 23.17 -31.00
N VAL A 155 4.43 22.12 -30.51
CA VAL A 155 5.05 21.02 -29.78
C VAL A 155 5.39 19.91 -30.76
N LEU A 156 6.65 19.49 -30.78
CA LEU A 156 7.13 18.37 -31.59
C LEU A 156 7.87 17.39 -30.69
N SER A 157 7.59 16.10 -30.80
CA SER A 157 8.29 15.03 -30.06
C SER A 157 8.41 15.31 -28.55
N PRO A 158 7.30 15.51 -27.83
CA PRO A 158 7.34 15.74 -26.39
C PRO A 158 7.94 14.53 -25.68
N LYS A 159 8.59 14.78 -24.55
CA LYS A 159 9.12 13.77 -23.63
C LYS A 159 8.60 14.06 -22.23
N ILE A 160 8.58 13.04 -21.39
CA ILE A 160 8.30 13.19 -19.97
C ILE A 160 9.61 13.14 -19.18
N GLU A 161 9.74 14.05 -18.22
CA GLU A 161 10.82 14.07 -17.24
C GLU A 161 10.24 13.83 -15.85
N PHE A 162 10.75 12.82 -15.15
CA PHE A 162 10.40 12.56 -13.76
C PHE A 162 11.27 13.41 -12.84
N VAL A 163 10.65 14.33 -12.11
CA VAL A 163 11.33 15.24 -11.18
C VAL A 163 11.64 14.53 -9.87
N ASN A 164 10.64 13.85 -9.32
CA ASN A 164 10.79 13.07 -8.10
C ASN A 164 9.81 11.90 -8.07
N ILE A 165 10.29 10.73 -7.62
CA ILE A 165 9.44 9.55 -7.44
C ILE A 165 9.59 9.05 -6.01
N SER A 166 8.50 9.14 -5.25
CA SER A 166 8.39 8.55 -3.92
C SER A 166 7.91 7.11 -4.03
N TRP A 167 8.80 6.17 -3.69
CA TRP A 167 8.49 4.73 -3.73
C TRP A 167 8.00 4.22 -2.38
N GLN A 168 6.93 3.43 -2.41
CA GLN A 168 6.40 2.74 -1.23
C GLN A 168 6.32 1.24 -1.49
N ARG A 169 6.94 0.44 -0.61
CA ARG A 169 6.85 -1.02 -0.71
C ARG A 169 5.48 -1.49 -0.23
N VAL A 170 4.81 -2.31 -1.04
CA VAL A 170 3.54 -2.95 -0.67
C VAL A 170 3.76 -4.44 -0.40
N LYS A 171 3.25 -4.94 0.73
CA LYS A 171 3.43 -6.35 1.15
C LYS A 171 2.41 -7.28 0.50
N LYS A 172 1.18 -6.80 0.39
CA LYS A 172 0.06 -7.48 -0.24
C LYS A 172 -0.57 -6.41 -1.13
N LEU A 173 -0.46 -6.58 -2.45
CA LEU A 173 -1.37 -5.83 -3.30
C LEU A 173 -2.77 -6.27 -2.91
N ILE A 174 -3.65 -5.29 -2.67
CA ILE A 174 -5.05 -5.51 -3.01
C ILE A 174 -4.95 -5.92 -4.48
N GLU A 175 -5.30 -7.16 -4.82
CA GLU A 175 -5.44 -7.57 -6.22
C GLU A 175 -6.57 -6.69 -6.76
N ILE A 176 -6.21 -5.49 -7.22
CA ILE A 176 -7.12 -4.58 -7.88
C ILE A 176 -7.38 -5.28 -9.20
N SER A 177 -8.52 -5.95 -9.25
CA SER A 177 -8.88 -6.76 -10.40
C SER A 177 -9.49 -5.83 -11.44
N ASP A 178 -9.33 -6.14 -12.71
CA ASP A 178 -10.11 -5.56 -13.82
C ASP A 178 -11.64 -5.65 -13.58
N LYS A 179 -12.07 -6.39 -12.55
CA LYS A 179 -13.44 -6.57 -12.11
C LYS A 179 -13.90 -5.58 -11.04
N ASP A 180 -13.03 -4.73 -10.51
CA ASP A 180 -13.35 -3.77 -9.45
C ASP A 180 -14.22 -2.62 -9.98
N PHE A 181 -13.94 -2.18 -11.20
CA PHE A 181 -14.76 -1.23 -11.94
C PHE A 181 -15.18 -1.83 -13.27
N ILE A 182 -16.48 -2.06 -13.44
CA ILE A 182 -17.02 -2.65 -14.66
C ILE A 182 -17.44 -1.51 -15.58
N ILE A 183 -16.69 -1.34 -16.67
CA ILE A 183 -16.94 -0.34 -17.70
C ILE A 183 -17.74 -0.99 -18.83
N SER A 184 -18.82 -0.35 -19.25
CA SER A 184 -19.76 -0.88 -20.25
C SER A 184 -20.43 0.25 -21.03
N ASP A 185 -21.17 -0.11 -22.09
CA ASP A 185 -21.94 0.84 -22.91
C ASP A 185 -21.12 2.05 -23.37
N VAL A 186 -19.87 1.82 -23.78
CA VAL A 186 -18.98 2.88 -24.25
C VAL A 186 -19.40 3.31 -25.65
N GLU A 187 -19.76 4.58 -25.79
CA GLU A 187 -20.22 5.19 -27.03
C GLU A 187 -19.45 6.48 -27.30
N PHE A 188 -18.82 6.58 -28.47
CA PHE A 188 -18.28 7.84 -28.99
C PHE A 188 -19.29 8.49 -29.92
N ILE A 189 -19.66 9.73 -29.61
CA ILE A 189 -20.54 10.54 -30.43
C ILE A 189 -19.69 11.66 -31.04
N SER A 190 -19.50 11.58 -32.35
CA SER A 190 -18.72 12.55 -33.11
C SER A 190 -19.42 13.91 -33.16
N GLY A 191 -18.67 14.97 -32.93
CA GLY A 191 -19.13 16.34 -33.17
C GLY A 191 -19.31 16.69 -34.66
N TRP A 192 -18.75 15.88 -35.55
CA TRP A 192 -18.72 16.14 -37.00
C TRP A 192 -20.09 16.07 -37.66
N ASP A 193 -20.98 15.23 -37.12
CA ASP A 193 -22.26 14.87 -37.76
C ASP A 193 -23.45 15.66 -37.20
N ILE A 194 -23.23 16.50 -36.18
CA ILE A 194 -24.31 17.23 -35.50
C ILE A 194 -24.10 18.74 -35.67
N THR A 195 -24.89 19.33 -36.57
CA THR A 195 -25.06 20.78 -36.63
C THR A 195 -26.11 21.19 -35.61
N THR A 196 -25.73 22.04 -34.65
CA THR A 196 -26.68 22.63 -33.71
C THR A 196 -27.61 23.62 -34.44
N LEU A 197 -28.76 23.95 -33.83
CA LEU A 197 -29.75 24.89 -34.38
C LEU A 197 -29.17 26.27 -34.77
N ASN A 198 -28.00 26.64 -34.22
CA ASN A 198 -27.31 27.90 -34.48
C ASN A 198 -26.17 27.77 -35.53
N GLY A 199 -26.04 26.62 -36.20
CA GLY A 199 -24.97 26.36 -37.18
C GLY A 199 -23.59 26.05 -36.56
N ALA A 200 -23.48 26.03 -35.22
CA ALA A 200 -22.26 25.59 -34.54
C ALA A 200 -22.18 24.05 -34.55
N LYS A 201 -20.98 23.50 -34.76
CA LYS A 201 -20.74 22.06 -34.61
C LYS A 201 -20.91 21.63 -33.16
N ALA A 202 -21.53 20.48 -32.91
CA ALA A 202 -21.61 19.95 -31.57
C ALA A 202 -20.23 19.47 -31.10
N PRO A 203 -19.94 19.51 -29.79
CA PRO A 203 -18.71 18.95 -29.26
C PRO A 203 -18.73 17.42 -29.32
N SER A 204 -17.55 16.84 -29.54
CA SER A 204 -17.36 15.39 -29.49
C SER A 204 -17.44 14.91 -28.04
N ARG A 205 -17.96 13.71 -27.81
CA ARG A 205 -18.20 13.21 -26.45
C ARG A 205 -18.08 11.70 -26.39
N VAL A 206 -17.66 11.21 -25.23
CA VAL A 206 -17.75 9.79 -24.88
C VAL A 206 -18.70 9.63 -23.72
N LYS A 207 -19.67 8.74 -23.89
CA LYS A 207 -20.57 8.26 -22.85
C LYS A 207 -20.18 6.84 -22.50
N PHE A 208 -20.20 6.53 -21.22
CA PHE A 208 -19.96 5.16 -20.76
C PHE A 208 -20.71 4.93 -19.46
N LYS A 209 -20.94 3.67 -19.13
CA LYS A 209 -21.40 3.26 -17.81
C LYS A 209 -20.24 2.68 -17.03
N VAL A 210 -20.14 3.08 -15.77
CA VAL A 210 -19.22 2.45 -14.83
C VAL A 210 -19.97 1.97 -13.62
N ARG A 211 -19.71 0.73 -13.21
CA ARG A 211 -20.22 0.15 -11.98
C ARG A 211 -19.08 -0.07 -11.00
N ASN A 212 -19.21 0.47 -9.80
CA ASN A 212 -18.30 0.20 -8.70
C ASN A 212 -18.63 -1.18 -8.14
N ASN A 213 -17.83 -2.18 -8.48
CA ASN A 213 -18.00 -3.55 -8.03
C ASN A 213 -17.10 -3.88 -6.82
N THR A 214 -16.41 -2.87 -6.27
CA THR A 214 -15.64 -3.01 -5.04
C THR A 214 -16.56 -3.05 -3.82
N PHE A 215 -16.03 -3.46 -2.67
CA PHE A 215 -16.71 -3.36 -1.36
C PHE A 215 -16.61 -1.97 -0.72
N TYR A 216 -16.08 -0.98 -1.44
CA TYR A 216 -15.71 0.32 -0.94
C TYR A 216 -16.55 1.43 -1.58
N ASN A 217 -16.76 2.50 -0.80
CA ASN A 217 -17.38 3.74 -1.26
C ASN A 217 -16.26 4.78 -1.44
N PHE A 218 -16.30 5.58 -2.50
CA PHE A 218 -15.26 6.56 -2.81
C PHE A 218 -15.82 7.98 -2.82
N TRP A 219 -15.12 8.92 -2.16
CA TRP A 219 -15.51 10.34 -2.22
C TRP A 219 -15.47 10.90 -3.64
N GLU A 220 -14.49 10.48 -4.41
CA GLU A 220 -14.34 10.78 -5.82
C GLU A 220 -13.66 9.59 -6.51
N ALA A 221 -14.17 9.19 -7.66
CA ALA A 221 -13.58 8.17 -8.51
C ALA A 221 -13.16 8.80 -9.84
N GLY A 222 -11.85 8.83 -10.09
CA GLY A 222 -11.25 9.33 -11.32
C GLY A 222 -11.27 8.30 -12.45
N PHE A 223 -11.40 8.78 -13.68
CA PHE A 223 -11.34 7.98 -14.91
C PHE A 223 -10.55 8.71 -15.99
N LYS A 224 -9.45 8.13 -16.44
CA LYS A 224 -8.71 8.61 -17.61
C LYS A 224 -9.37 8.04 -18.86
N VAL A 225 -9.78 8.90 -19.77
CA VAL A 225 -10.38 8.52 -21.06
C VAL A 225 -9.40 8.85 -22.17
N VAL A 226 -8.94 7.81 -22.86
CA VAL A 226 -7.93 7.90 -23.92
C VAL A 226 -8.54 7.39 -25.22
N LEU A 227 -8.59 8.25 -26.22
CA LEU A 227 -9.09 7.95 -27.54
C LEU A 227 -7.93 7.60 -28.45
N ILE A 228 -7.96 6.41 -29.02
CA ILE A 228 -6.88 5.87 -29.85
C ILE A 228 -7.42 5.66 -31.27
N ARG A 229 -6.67 6.13 -32.26
CA ARG A 229 -6.94 5.91 -33.67
C ARG A 229 -5.75 5.17 -34.29
N TYR A 230 -5.97 3.89 -34.58
CA TYR A 230 -4.93 2.93 -34.95
C TYR A 230 -3.89 2.77 -33.84
N GLN A 231 -2.81 3.56 -33.88
CA GLN A 231 -1.73 3.54 -32.88
C GLN A 231 -1.54 4.90 -32.22
N ASP A 232 -2.16 5.96 -32.76
CA ASP A 232 -1.97 7.31 -32.26
C ASP A 232 -3.05 7.63 -31.22
N VAL A 233 -2.65 8.23 -30.12
CA VAL A 233 -3.59 8.91 -29.23
C VAL A 233 -4.14 10.13 -29.97
N VAL A 234 -5.46 10.31 -30.00
CA VAL A 234 -6.15 11.41 -30.69
C VAL A 234 -7.02 12.26 -29.79
N GLY A 235 -7.24 11.83 -28.55
CA GLY A 235 -8.02 12.58 -27.56
C GLY A 235 -7.76 12.09 -26.15
N LEU A 236 -7.72 13.03 -25.22
CA LEU A 236 -7.47 12.79 -23.80
C LEU A 236 -8.48 13.54 -22.98
N HIS A 237 -9.02 12.92 -21.93
CA HIS A 237 -9.84 13.60 -20.96
C HIS A 237 -9.76 12.91 -19.61
N TYR A 238 -10.01 13.64 -18.54
CA TYR A 238 -10.21 13.11 -17.21
C TYR A 238 -11.66 13.30 -16.77
N GLY A 239 -12.33 12.21 -16.42
CA GLY A 239 -13.66 12.23 -15.82
C GLY A 239 -13.58 11.97 -14.32
N ALA A 240 -14.42 12.62 -13.54
CA ALA A 240 -14.55 12.37 -12.11
C ALA A 240 -16.00 12.06 -11.76
N ALA A 241 -16.18 11.04 -10.92
CA ALA A 241 -17.47 10.68 -10.35
C ALA A 241 -17.46 10.97 -8.85
N PRO A 242 -18.14 12.03 -8.39
CA PRO A 242 -18.25 12.30 -6.97
C PRO A 242 -19.17 11.27 -6.32
N GLN A 243 -18.84 10.94 -5.09
CA GLN A 243 -19.63 10.12 -4.19
C GLN A 243 -19.99 8.71 -4.68
N PHE A 244 -19.06 8.02 -5.33
CA PHE A 244 -19.34 6.74 -5.99
C PHE A 244 -19.42 5.57 -5.00
N LYS A 245 -20.63 5.08 -4.72
CA LYS A 245 -20.89 4.04 -3.72
C LYS A 245 -20.67 2.63 -4.27
N SER A 246 -20.38 1.68 -3.37
CA SER A 246 -20.27 0.26 -3.68
C SER A 246 -21.57 -0.27 -4.29
N GLY A 247 -21.46 -1.00 -5.40
CA GLY A 247 -22.57 -1.57 -6.15
C GLY A 247 -23.30 -0.58 -7.07
N GLU A 248 -23.02 0.72 -6.96
CA GLU A 248 -23.65 1.77 -7.76
C GLU A 248 -23.20 1.70 -9.22
N THR A 249 -24.08 2.07 -10.14
CA THR A 249 -23.77 2.26 -11.56
C THR A 249 -24.11 3.68 -11.96
N ILE A 250 -23.15 4.38 -12.53
CA ILE A 250 -23.29 5.75 -13.02
C ILE A 250 -22.99 5.80 -14.52
N SER A 251 -23.34 6.91 -15.17
CA SER A 251 -23.12 7.11 -16.61
C SER A 251 -22.38 8.41 -16.88
N PRO A 252 -21.05 8.44 -16.66
CA PRO A 252 -20.26 9.64 -16.91
C PRO A 252 -20.26 10.01 -18.40
N GLU A 253 -20.13 11.31 -18.66
CA GLU A 253 -19.95 11.87 -20.00
C GLU A 253 -18.73 12.79 -19.96
N VAL A 254 -17.78 12.55 -20.87
CA VAL A 254 -16.64 13.44 -21.10
C VAL A 254 -16.81 14.12 -22.45
N ILE A 255 -16.49 15.41 -22.52
CA ILE A 255 -16.82 16.27 -23.65
C ILE A 255 -15.55 16.99 -24.10
N TRP A 256 -15.20 16.85 -25.37
CA TRP A 256 -14.16 17.63 -26.02
C TRP A 256 -14.81 18.80 -26.75
N LEU A 257 -14.37 20.02 -26.41
CA LEU A 257 -14.80 21.23 -27.12
C LEU A 257 -14.19 21.31 -28.53
N ASP A 258 -13.10 20.57 -28.77
CA ASP A 258 -12.41 20.45 -30.05
C ASP A 258 -12.99 19.37 -30.96
N GLU A 259 -12.63 19.47 -32.23
CA GLU A 259 -12.87 18.40 -33.21
C GLU A 259 -11.90 17.24 -32.94
N VAL A 260 -12.44 16.14 -32.42
CA VAL A 260 -11.67 14.92 -32.20
C VAL A 260 -11.91 13.96 -33.38
N PRO A 261 -10.86 13.40 -34.00
CA PRO A 261 -11.02 12.33 -35.00
C PRO A 261 -11.76 11.12 -34.43
N THR A 262 -12.56 10.44 -35.24
CA THR A 262 -13.24 9.21 -34.80
C THR A 262 -12.22 8.15 -34.36
N PRO A 263 -12.28 7.67 -33.10
CA PRO A 263 -11.34 6.68 -32.58
C PRO A 263 -11.65 5.28 -33.11
N THR A 264 -10.63 4.44 -33.19
CA THR A 264 -10.78 2.99 -33.41
C THR A 264 -10.93 2.24 -32.09
N GLU A 265 -10.38 2.79 -31.01
CA GLU A 265 -10.41 2.23 -29.66
C GLU A 265 -10.58 3.35 -28.63
N ILE A 266 -11.35 3.06 -27.58
CA ILE A 266 -11.57 3.96 -26.45
C ILE A 266 -11.12 3.21 -25.20
N LYS A 267 -10.04 3.67 -24.58
CA LYS A 267 -9.57 3.14 -23.30
C LYS A 267 -10.08 4.02 -22.17
N ILE A 268 -10.64 3.39 -21.14
CA ILE A 268 -11.12 4.06 -19.95
C ILE A 268 -10.48 3.37 -18.76
N GLU A 269 -9.62 4.07 -18.03
CA GLU A 269 -8.84 3.54 -16.92
C GLU A 269 -9.26 4.21 -15.61
N PRO A 270 -9.69 3.45 -14.59
CA PRO A 270 -9.91 4.01 -13.26
C PRO A 270 -8.61 4.57 -12.67
N ALA A 271 -8.62 5.84 -12.29
CA ALA A 271 -7.49 6.52 -11.65
C ALA A 271 -7.81 6.73 -10.17
N ILE A 272 -7.82 5.64 -9.40
CA ILE A 272 -8.20 5.63 -7.98
C ILE A 272 -7.05 5.10 -7.14
N ASP A 273 -6.62 5.88 -6.15
CA ASP A 273 -5.61 5.43 -5.19
C ASP A 273 -6.27 4.63 -4.07
N TYR A 274 -6.27 3.30 -4.22
CA TYR A 274 -6.81 2.36 -3.24
C TYR A 274 -6.00 2.29 -1.94
N LEU A 275 -4.80 2.87 -1.89
CA LEU A 275 -3.90 2.75 -0.75
C LEU A 275 -3.98 3.97 0.19
N THR A 276 -4.75 4.99 -0.20
CA THR A 276 -5.04 6.19 0.60
C THR A 276 -6.36 6.02 1.34
N SER A 277 -6.31 5.97 2.68
CA SER A 277 -7.51 5.79 3.51
C SER A 277 -8.54 6.90 3.34
N GLU A 278 -8.07 8.11 3.04
CA GLU A 278 -8.86 9.33 2.92
C GLU A 278 -9.77 9.31 1.68
N ASN A 279 -9.47 8.48 0.68
CA ASN A 279 -10.29 8.33 -0.52
C ASN A 279 -11.60 7.58 -0.25
N TYR A 280 -11.66 6.83 0.86
CA TYR A 280 -12.81 6.02 1.20
C TYR A 280 -13.83 6.77 2.03
N MET A 281 -15.11 6.61 1.70
CA MET A 281 -16.17 7.07 2.59
C MET A 281 -16.29 6.13 3.80
N PRO A 282 -16.63 6.67 4.98
CA PRO A 282 -17.12 5.86 6.08
C PRO A 282 -18.31 5.02 5.63
N ARG A 283 -18.38 3.77 6.10
CA ARG A 283 -19.63 3.03 6.00
C ARG A 283 -20.63 3.68 6.95
N GLU A 284 -21.83 3.98 6.46
CA GLU A 284 -22.94 4.30 7.34
C GLU A 284 -23.14 3.10 8.26
N SER A 285 -22.77 3.23 9.53
CA SER A 285 -23.08 2.21 10.52
C SER A 285 -24.60 2.23 10.70
N SER A 286 -25.23 1.08 10.53
CA SER A 286 -26.59 0.85 10.98
C SER A 286 -26.62 0.77 12.52
N GLU A 287 -26.20 1.83 13.21
CA GLU A 287 -26.45 2.04 14.63
C GLU A 287 -27.82 2.70 14.78
N GLY A 288 -28.87 1.91 14.56
CA GLY A 288 -30.25 2.40 14.60
C GLY A 288 -31.33 1.38 14.90
N GLU A 289 -31.00 0.09 15.10
CA GLU A 289 -32.00 -0.93 15.41
C GLU A 289 -31.50 -1.93 16.45
N LEU A 290 -31.26 -1.46 17.68
CA LEU A 290 -31.47 -2.27 18.89
C LEU A 290 -31.74 -1.30 20.06
N LYS A 291 -33.01 -0.94 20.23
CA LYS A 291 -33.58 -0.50 21.52
C LYS A 291 -34.71 -1.44 21.89
#